data_AF-A0A7J4JYK8-F1
#
_entry.id   AF-A0A7J4JYK8-F1
#
_cell.length_a   1.000
_cell.length_b   1.000
_cell.length_c   1.000
_cell.angle_alpha   90.00
_cell.angle_beta   90.00
_cell.angle_gamma   90.00
#
_symmetry.space_group_name_H-M   'P 1'
#
loop_
_entity.id
_entity.type
_entity.pdbx_description
1 polymer ?
#
loop_
_entity_poly.entity_id
_entity_poly.type
_entity_poly.pdbx_seq_one_letter_code
_entity_poly.pdbx_strand_id
1 'polypeptide(L)'
;MLWGGRFSKDLKKNVLEFNSGENISVDEKLVPYDIQGSIAHVKMLKAQKIINADEADEIVKALEEVLVEWKNGKFKLDPALEDVHMNVEIAVSKKTPHGKKMHTARSRND
;
A
#
# COMPACT_ATOMS: atom_id res chain seq x y z
N MET A 1 9.87 -1.66 6.08
CA MET A 1 9.47 -2.91 5.40
C MET A 1 8.36 -3.57 6.19
N LEU A 2 7.28 -3.97 5.53
CA LEU A 2 6.09 -4.57 6.18
C LEU A 2 6.36 -5.96 6.77
N TRP A 3 7.32 -6.71 6.21
CA TRP A 3 7.75 -8.02 6.70
C TRP A 3 9.10 -8.01 7.46
N GLY A 4 9.78 -6.86 7.50
CA GLY A 4 11.15 -6.74 8.02
C GLY A 4 11.23 -6.67 9.55
N GLY A 5 10.11 -6.46 10.25
CA GLY A 5 10.08 -6.24 11.70
C GLY A 5 10.62 -7.40 12.55
N ARG A 6 10.82 -8.58 11.95
CA ARG A 6 11.37 -9.77 12.62
C ARG A 6 12.89 -9.92 12.48
N PHE A 7 13.54 -9.12 11.64
CA PHE A 7 14.98 -9.20 11.39
C PHE A 7 15.74 -8.14 12.18
N SER A 8 16.89 -8.51 12.76
CA SER A 8 17.77 -7.61 13.51
C SER A 8 18.84 -6.93 12.65
N LYS A 9 18.92 -7.29 11.36
CA LYS A 9 19.89 -6.76 10.40
C LYS A 9 19.17 -6.43 9.10
N ASP A 10 19.65 -5.39 8.43
CA ASP A 10 19.16 -5.03 7.10
C ASP A 10 19.49 -6.12 6.08
N LEU A 11 18.60 -6.27 5.10
CA LEU A 11 18.82 -7.14 3.95
C LEU A 11 20.00 -6.62 3.13
N LYS A 12 20.82 -7.55 2.63
CA LYS A 12 21.90 -7.20 1.70
C LYS A 12 21.31 -6.64 0.42
N LYS A 13 21.98 -5.63 -0.15
CA LYS A 13 21.56 -4.95 -1.38
C LYS A 13 21.23 -5.89 -2.54
N ASN A 14 22.05 -6.93 -2.75
CA ASN A 14 21.83 -7.93 -3.81
C ASN A 14 20.54 -8.76 -3.62
N VAL A 15 20.11 -8.97 -2.37
CA VAL A 15 18.84 -9.67 -2.08
C VAL A 15 17.66 -8.76 -2.37
N LEU A 16 17.76 -7.47 -2.02
CA LEU A 16 16.73 -6.48 -2.35
C LEU A 16 16.58 -6.32 -3.87
N GLU A 17 17.69 -6.22 -4.59
CA GLU A 17 17.67 -6.10 -6.06
C GLU A 17 17.02 -7.32 -6.73
N PHE A 18 17.29 -8.54 -6.24
CA PHE A 18 16.66 -9.75 -6.78
C PHE A 18 15.15 -9.83 -6.51
N ASN A 19 14.69 -9.37 -5.34
CA ASN A 19 13.27 -9.49 -4.97
C ASN A 19 12.41 -8.32 -5.47
N SER A 20 12.96 -7.12 -5.57
CA SER A 20 12.21 -5.90 -5.94
C SER A 20 12.50 -5.39 -7.35
N GLY A 21 13.68 -5.70 -7.90
CA GLY A 21 14.27 -4.96 -9.01
C GLY A 21 13.76 -5.31 -10.42
N GLU A 22 13.26 -6.53 -10.65
CA GLU A 22 12.92 -6.97 -12.02
C GLU A 22 11.48 -6.66 -12.46
N ASN A 23 10.57 -6.26 -11.55
CA ASN A 23 9.12 -6.23 -11.86
C ASN A 23 8.40 -4.90 -11.62
N ILE A 24 9.09 -3.82 -11.25
CA ILE A 24 8.46 -2.53 -10.89
C ILE A 24 7.58 -1.95 -12.02
N SER A 25 7.96 -2.17 -13.27
CA SER A 25 7.20 -1.70 -14.45
C SER A 25 5.91 -2.47 -14.70
N VAL A 26 5.84 -3.72 -14.25
CA VAL A 26 4.63 -4.55 -14.29
C VAL A 26 3.74 -4.18 -13.11
N ASP A 27 4.32 -4.04 -11.92
CA ASP A 27 3.65 -3.61 -10.69
C ASP A 27 3.00 -2.23 -10.85
N GLU A 28 3.62 -1.31 -11.59
CA GLU A 28 3.05 0.02 -11.83
C GLU A 28 1.70 -0.04 -12.55
N LYS A 29 1.48 -1.07 -13.39
CA LYS A 29 0.19 -1.30 -14.05
C LYS A 29 -0.87 -1.82 -13.08
N LEU A 30 -0.47 -2.36 -11.93
CA LEU A 30 -1.35 -2.91 -10.90
C LEU A 30 -1.86 -1.85 -9.91
N VAL A 31 -1.23 -0.67 -9.85
CA VAL A 31 -1.62 0.44 -8.96
C VAL A 31 -3.12 0.72 -8.92
N PRO A 32 -3.84 0.92 -10.05
CA PRO A 32 -5.27 1.20 -9.98
C PRO A 32 -6.09 0.04 -9.41
N TYR A 33 -5.65 -1.20 -9.58
CA TYR A 33 -6.35 -2.39 -9.08
C TYR A 33 -6.08 -2.63 -7.60
N ASP A 34 -4.83 -2.45 -7.15
CA ASP A 34 -4.48 -2.50 -5.73
C ASP A 34 -5.26 -1.44 -4.93
N ILE A 35 -5.37 -0.21 -5.45
CA ILE A 35 -6.15 0.85 -4.83
C ILE A 35 -7.63 0.47 -4.76
N GLN A 36 -8.22 -0.06 -5.84
CA GLN A 36 -9.62 -0.48 -5.85
C GLN A 36 -9.90 -1.60 -4.84
N GLY A 37 -9.05 -2.63 -4.81
CA GLY A 37 -9.15 -3.72 -3.83
C GLY A 37 -9.00 -3.21 -2.39
N SER A 38 -8.10 -2.25 -2.17
CA SER A 38 -7.91 -1.60 -0.88
C SER A 38 -9.11 -0.75 -0.45
N ILE A 39 -9.74 -0.02 -1.36
CA ILE A 39 -11.00 0.71 -1.06
C ILE A 39 -12.10 -0.28 -0.66
N ALA A 40 -12.26 -1.37 -1.41
CA ALA A 40 -13.26 -2.39 -1.09
C ALA A 40 -13.01 -3.01 0.30
N HIS A 41 -11.76 -3.36 0.60
CA HIS A 41 -11.36 -3.90 1.90
C HIS A 41 -11.63 -2.92 3.04
N VAL A 42 -11.22 -1.65 2.91
CA VAL A 42 -11.44 -0.62 3.94
C VAL A 42 -12.94 -0.36 4.17
N LYS A 43 -13.75 -0.37 3.11
CA LYS A 43 -15.22 -0.30 3.24
C LYS A 43 -15.79 -1.51 3.99
N MET A 44 -15.25 -2.71 3.76
CA MET A 44 -15.60 -3.89 4.55
C MET A 44 -15.21 -3.74 6.01
N LEU A 45 -13.98 -3.29 6.32
CA LEU A 45 -13.53 -3.03 7.70
C LEU A 45 -14.45 -2.04 8.43
N LYS A 46 -14.90 -0.98 7.73
CA LYS A 46 -15.91 -0.03 8.23
C LYS A 46 -17.22 -0.72 8.54
N ALA A 47 -17.76 -1.50 7.60
CA ALA A 47 -19.04 -2.18 7.75
C ALA A 47 -19.02 -3.20 8.92
N GLN A 48 -17.89 -3.87 9.13
CA GLN A 48 -17.67 -4.80 10.25
C GLN A 48 -17.29 -4.09 11.56
N LYS A 49 -17.16 -2.76 11.56
CA LYS A 49 -16.77 -1.95 12.72
C LYS A 49 -15.41 -2.34 13.31
N ILE A 50 -14.50 -2.86 12.47
CA ILE A 50 -13.12 -3.21 12.85
C ILE A 50 -12.27 -1.93 12.99
N ILE A 51 -12.58 -0.91 12.19
CA ILE A 51 -12.02 0.45 12.29
C ILE A 51 -13.16 1.47 12.38
N ASN A 52 -12.86 2.65 12.91
CA ASN A 52 -13.89 3.69 13.05
C ASN A 52 -14.34 4.21 11.68
N ALA A 53 -15.58 4.70 11.61
CA ALA A 53 -16.17 5.19 10.37
C ALA A 53 -15.38 6.35 9.74
N ASP A 54 -14.99 7.33 10.57
CA ASP A 54 -14.22 8.49 10.13
C ASP A 54 -12.81 8.09 9.67
N GLU A 55 -12.17 7.15 10.38
CA GLU A 55 -10.86 6.61 10.00
C GLU A 55 -10.92 5.90 8.65
N ALA A 56 -11.97 5.11 8.40
CA ALA A 56 -12.18 4.44 7.13
C ALA A 56 -12.38 5.43 5.98
N ASP A 57 -13.18 6.48 6.23
CA ASP A 57 -13.45 7.51 5.22
C ASP A 57 -12.19 8.33 4.89
N GLU A 58 -11.35 8.62 5.87
CA GLU A 58 -10.03 9.23 5.65
C GLU A 58 -9.12 8.35 4.79
N ILE A 59 -9.07 7.03 5.06
CA ILE A 59 -8.25 6.09 4.29
C ILE A 59 -8.77 5.99 2.85
N VAL A 60 -10.08 5.88 2.64
CA VAL A 60 -10.68 5.82 1.29
C VAL A 60 -10.37 7.11 0.52
N LYS A 61 -10.51 8.28 1.15
CA LYS A 61 -10.16 9.55 0.51
C LYS A 61 -8.68 9.60 0.14
N ALA A 62 -7.79 9.18 1.03
CA ALA A 62 -6.35 9.14 0.75
C ALA A 62 -6.02 8.19 -0.42
N LEU A 63 -6.68 7.02 -0.51
CA LEU A 63 -6.55 6.09 -1.63
C LEU A 63 -7.00 6.71 -2.96
N GLU A 64 -8.12 7.44 -2.97
CA GLU A 64 -8.60 8.15 -4.16
C GLU A 64 -7.63 9.26 -4.58
N GLU A 65 -7.05 10.00 -3.62
CA GLU A 65 -6.01 11.00 -3.91
C GLU A 65 -4.76 10.36 -4.52
N VAL A 66 -4.29 9.22 -4.01
CA VAL A 66 -3.14 8.50 -4.59
C VAL A 66 -3.46 8.03 -6.02
N LEU A 67 -4.68 7.58 -6.28
CA LEU A 67 -5.10 7.21 -7.64
C LEU A 67 -5.07 8.41 -8.60
N VAL A 68 -5.50 9.58 -8.15
CA VAL A 68 -5.44 10.83 -8.93
C VAL A 68 -3.98 11.25 -9.15
N GLU A 69 -3.13 11.15 -8.14
CA GLU A 69 -1.70 11.42 -8.26
C GLU A 69 -1.02 10.49 -9.26
N TRP A 70 -1.36 9.19 -9.24
CA TRP A 70 -0.86 8.21 -10.20
C TRP A 70 -1.28 8.54 -11.63
N LYS A 71 -2.58 8.81 -11.86
CA LYS A 71 -3.11 9.19 -13.18
C LYS A 71 -2.43 10.42 -13.76
N ASN A 72 -1.99 11.34 -12.90
CA ASN A 72 -1.30 12.57 -13.28
C ASN A 72 0.23 12.43 -13.31
N GLY A 73 0.77 11.22 -13.11
CA GLY A 73 2.21 10.95 -13.11
C GLY A 73 2.99 11.50 -11.91
N LYS A 74 2.29 11.93 -10.84
CA LYS A 74 2.86 12.47 -9.60
C LYS A 74 3.24 11.38 -8.61
N PHE A 75 2.45 10.30 -8.57
CA PHE A 75 2.79 9.10 -7.81
C PHE A 75 3.47 8.09 -8.74
N LYS A 76 4.67 7.66 -8.34
CA LYS A 76 5.44 6.61 -8.99
C LYS A 76 5.90 5.63 -7.94
N LEU A 77 6.00 4.36 -8.32
CA LEU A 77 6.55 3.35 -7.43
C LEU A 77 8.04 3.64 -7.16
N ASP A 78 8.42 3.58 -5.90
CA ASP A 78 9.80 3.60 -5.46
C ASP A 78 10.35 2.16 -5.53
N PRO A 79 11.37 1.86 -6.36
CA PRO A 79 11.96 0.53 -6.45
C PRO A 79 12.62 0.05 -5.15
N ALA A 80 12.92 0.96 -4.21
CA ALA A 80 13.39 0.59 -2.88
C ALA A 80 12.26 0.04 -1.99
N LEU A 81 11.00 0.23 -2.39
CA LEU A 81 9.84 -0.39 -1.80
C LEU A 81 9.50 -1.67 -2.58
N GLU A 82 9.19 -2.71 -1.83
CA GLU A 82 9.15 -4.10 -2.29
C GLU A 82 8.24 -4.35 -3.50
N ASP A 83 7.02 -3.82 -3.45
CA ASP A 83 5.95 -4.09 -4.42
C ASP A 83 4.95 -2.92 -4.48
N VAL A 84 3.96 -3.03 -5.36
CA VAL A 84 2.85 -2.07 -5.48
C VAL A 84 2.11 -1.85 -4.14
N HIS A 85 1.86 -2.91 -3.38
CA HIS A 85 1.08 -2.86 -2.14
C HIS A 85 1.77 -1.99 -1.08
N MET A 86 3.09 -2.18 -0.90
CA MET A 86 3.89 -1.41 0.05
C MET A 86 3.99 0.06 -0.35
N ASN A 87 4.13 0.32 -1.65
CA ASN A 87 4.14 1.68 -2.19
C ASN A 87 2.84 2.42 -1.90
N VAL A 88 1.70 1.79 -2.18
CA VAL A 88 0.37 2.37 -1.94
C VAL A 88 0.14 2.59 -0.44
N GLU A 89 0.45 1.61 0.41
CA GLU A 89 0.27 1.76 1.86
C GLU A 89 1.10 2.92 2.44
N ILE A 90 2.35 3.07 1.99
CA ILE A 90 3.20 4.19 2.40
C ILE A 90 2.65 5.53 1.90
N ALA A 91 2.16 5.58 0.66
CA ALA A 91 1.55 6.80 0.12
C ALA A 91 0.31 7.23 0.91
N VAL A 92 -0.57 6.29 1.24
CA VAL A 92 -1.76 6.52 2.07
C VAL A 92 -1.36 6.94 3.49
N SER A 93 -0.39 6.27 4.10
CA SER A 93 0.09 6.58 5.46
C SER A 93 0.77 7.94 5.59
N LYS A 94 1.21 8.54 4.47
CA LYS A 94 1.70 9.93 4.43
C LYS A 94 0.56 10.95 4.41
N LYS A 95 -0.64 10.55 3.96
CA LYS A 95 -1.82 11.41 3.83
C LYS A 95 -2.72 11.37 5.07
N THR A 96 -2.75 10.25 5.78
CA THR A 96 -3.50 10.08 7.04
C THR A 96 -2.75 9.19 8.03
N PRO A 97 -2.76 9.51 9.34
CA PRO A 97 -2.19 8.63 10.37
C PRO A 97 -2.90 7.27 10.45
N HIS A 98 -4.12 7.16 9.94
CA HIS A 98 -4.91 5.93 9.94
C HIS A 98 -4.55 4.96 8.81
N GLY A 99 -3.70 5.36 7.85
CA GLY A 99 -3.31 4.54 6.71
C GLY A 99 -2.81 3.15 7.09
N LYS A 100 -2.06 3.04 8.20
CA LYS A 100 -1.55 1.76 8.72
C LYS A 100 -2.62 0.75 9.14
N LYS A 101 -3.88 1.18 9.27
CA LYS A 101 -5.00 0.29 9.61
C LYS A 101 -5.58 -0.42 8.37
N MET A 102 -5.25 0.03 7.15
CA MET A 102 -5.85 -0.47 5.90
C MET A 102 -5.53 -1.94 5.59
N HIS A 103 -4.47 -2.50 6.18
CA HIS A 103 -4.08 -3.91 6.03
C HIS A 103 -4.56 -4.81 7.19
N THR A 104 -5.39 -4.29 8.10
CA THR A 104 -5.96 -5.11 9.17
C THR A 104 -6.78 -6.26 8.57
N ALA A 105 -6.51 -7.48 9.02
CA ALA A 105 -7.19 -8.71 8.56
C ALA A 105 -7.08 -8.99 7.05
N ARG A 106 -6.01 -8.53 6.39
CA ARG A 106 -5.70 -8.84 4.99
C ARG A 106 -4.26 -9.34 4.86
N SER A 107 -4.06 -10.40 4.09
CA SER A 107 -2.74 -10.84 3.63
C SER A 107 -2.48 -10.38 2.21
N ARG A 108 -1.22 -10.24 1.80
CA ARG A 108 -0.87 -10.04 0.38
C ARG A 108 -1.19 -11.25 -0.51
N ASN A 109 -1.47 -12.40 0.10
CA ASN A 109 -1.88 -13.61 -0.63
C ASN A 109 -3.36 -13.59 -1.06
N ASP A 110 -4.18 -12.72 -0.44
CA ASP A 110 -5.62 -12.60 -0.73
C ASP A 110 -5.86 -11.72 -1.96
#